data_AF-A0A921ZWZ6-F1
#
_entry.id   AF-A0A921ZWZ6-F1
#
_cell.length_a   1.000
_cell.length_b   1.000
_cell.length_c   1.000
_cell.angle_alpha   90.00
_cell.angle_beta   90.00
_cell.angle_gamma   90.00
#
_symmetry.space_group_name_H-M   'P 1'
#
loop_
_entity.id
_entity.type
_entity.pdbx_description
1 polymer ?
#
loop_
_entity_poly.entity_id
_entity_poly.type
_entity_poly.pdbx_seq_one_letter_code
_entity_poly.pdbx_strand_id
1 'polypeptide(L)'
;MSFSCEECGYENNEIQPGGAIAELGVRWKLRVEKQVDLNRQVVKSDNTSVKIPELDFEIPAQSQKGEVTTVEGIISRAIAGLTQDQEARREQHPEAAQQIDTFVSKLQVLRELERPWTLLLEDISGNCFIENSEAPRRDPRCDREDFRRTREQNHELGIFMHDEVQDEPITSPASLISPSLASDSLLTPADPSEGQLDMLNATEVMQFRTNCPDCNAPADTNMKITNIPHFKEVVIMATICEYCGHRTNEVKSGGGIEEKGVRFEVKVAEKADFSRDILKSETCTMLIPELDLEVGGRALGGRFTTAEGLLRATADQLAQAPGVVGDAPGVNPDGLKGFLERLDDVLECKRPITIVLDDPAGNSYVQSLADDPLTPDEGLKITRYDRTYEQNEELGLNDMKVEGYEES
;
A
#
# COMPACT_ATOMS: atom_id res chain seq x y z
N MET A 1 -8.77 -2.14 14.70
CA MET A 1 -10.16 -2.47 14.35
C MET A 1 -10.82 -3.11 15.57
N SER A 2 -11.89 -2.49 16.09
CA SER A 2 -12.76 -3.13 17.09
C SER A 2 -13.96 -3.74 16.38
N PHE A 3 -14.20 -5.04 16.57
CA PHE A 3 -15.35 -5.78 16.06
C PHE A 3 -16.10 -6.39 17.24
N SER A 4 -17.42 -6.22 17.28
CA SER A 4 -18.29 -6.87 18.26
C SER A 4 -19.54 -7.39 17.56
N CYS A 5 -19.82 -8.68 17.69
CA CYS A 5 -21.00 -9.33 17.13
C CYS A 5 -22.03 -9.59 18.22
N GLU A 6 -23.19 -8.93 18.15
CA GLU A 6 -24.26 -9.07 19.14
C GLU A 6 -24.99 -10.43 19.08
N GLU A 7 -24.94 -11.12 17.94
CA GLU A 7 -25.62 -12.41 17.72
C GLU A 7 -24.84 -13.61 18.28
N CYS A 8 -23.50 -13.60 18.19
CA CYS A 8 -22.65 -14.68 18.70
C CYS A 8 -21.78 -14.28 19.91
N GLY A 9 -21.81 -13.02 20.32
CA GLY A 9 -21.01 -12.49 21.44
C GLY A 9 -19.51 -12.41 21.14
N TYR A 10 -19.09 -12.56 19.88
CA TYR A 10 -17.68 -12.48 19.52
C TYR A 10 -17.21 -11.02 19.50
N GLU A 11 -16.26 -10.70 20.37
CA GLU A 11 -15.62 -9.40 20.46
C GLU A 11 -14.12 -9.53 20.11
N ASN A 12 -13.62 -8.60 19.32
CA ASN A 12 -12.24 -8.55 18.87
C ASN A 12 -11.75 -7.10 18.83
N ASN A 13 -10.54 -6.85 19.34
CA ASN A 13 -9.92 -5.53 19.36
C ASN A 13 -8.50 -5.66 18.80
N GLU A 14 -8.39 -5.68 17.47
CA GLU A 14 -7.12 -5.84 16.78
C GLU A 14 -6.44 -4.50 16.55
N ILE A 15 -5.11 -4.47 16.67
CA ILE A 15 -4.27 -3.36 16.24
C ILE A 15 -3.52 -3.78 14.99
N GLN A 16 -3.68 -3.00 13.92
CA GLN A 16 -2.79 -3.07 12.78
C GLN A 16 -1.87 -1.86 12.80
N PRO A 17 -0.53 -2.03 12.77
CA PRO A 17 0.39 -0.91 12.67
C PRO A 17 0.19 -0.23 11.31
N GLY A 18 -0.15 1.07 11.32
CA GLY A 18 -0.36 1.86 10.10
C GLY A 18 0.90 2.55 9.55
N GLY A 19 2.05 2.38 10.21
CA GLY A 19 3.33 2.99 9.85
C GLY A 19 4.36 1.96 9.37
N ALA A 20 5.50 2.46 8.88
CA ALA A 20 6.65 1.62 8.55
C ALA A 20 7.11 0.83 9.79
N ILE A 21 7.54 -0.41 9.59
CA ILE A 21 8.11 -1.24 10.65
C ILE A 21 9.33 -0.51 11.22
N ALA A 22 9.44 -0.42 12.53
CA ALA A 22 10.57 0.26 13.18
C ALA A 22 11.91 -0.35 12.73
N GLU A 23 12.98 0.44 12.75
CA GLU A 23 14.32 -0.01 12.33
C GLU A 23 14.90 -1.10 13.25
N LEU A 24 14.49 -1.10 14.53
CA LEU A 24 14.98 -2.01 15.57
C LEU A 24 13.83 -2.81 16.18
N GLY A 25 14.14 -4.03 16.61
CA GLY A 25 13.26 -4.80 17.50
C GLY A 25 13.38 -4.28 18.93
N VAL A 26 12.38 -4.54 19.76
CA VAL A 26 12.33 -4.05 21.14
C VAL A 26 12.11 -5.22 22.09
N ARG A 27 12.89 -5.24 23.17
CA ARG A 27 12.70 -6.11 24.34
C ARG A 27 12.32 -5.27 25.54
N TRP A 28 11.21 -5.64 26.17
CA TRP A 28 10.78 -5.09 27.42
C TRP A 28 10.94 -6.10 28.54
N LYS A 29 11.52 -5.67 29.64
CA LYS A 29 11.62 -6.42 30.88
C LYS A 29 10.92 -5.64 31.98
N LEU A 30 9.77 -6.15 32.43
CA LEU A 30 9.00 -5.56 33.51
C LEU A 30 9.07 -6.46 34.75
N ARG A 31 9.46 -5.88 35.88
CA ARG A 31 9.36 -6.52 37.20
C ARG A 31 8.03 -6.15 37.83
N VAL A 32 7.16 -7.13 38.02
CA VAL A 32 5.82 -6.95 38.58
C VAL A 32 5.92 -7.14 40.09
N GLU A 33 5.83 -6.04 40.84
CA GLU A 33 5.98 -6.03 42.30
C GLU A 33 4.79 -5.41 43.02
N LYS A 34 4.04 -4.51 42.36
CA LYS A 34 2.89 -3.80 42.93
C LYS A 34 1.65 -4.04 42.10
N GLN A 35 0.48 -3.89 42.71
CA GLN A 35 -0.80 -3.96 42.00
C GLN A 35 -0.89 -2.96 40.82
N VAL A 36 -0.23 -1.82 40.95
CA VAL A 36 -0.14 -0.82 39.87
C VAL A 36 0.55 -1.38 38.63
N ASP A 37 1.48 -2.34 38.78
CA ASP A 37 2.17 -2.96 37.64
C ASP A 37 1.25 -3.89 36.85
N LEU A 38 0.29 -4.55 37.52
CA LEU A 38 -0.72 -5.37 36.87
C LEU A 38 -1.66 -4.54 35.98
N ASN A 39 -1.88 -3.27 36.36
CA ASN A 39 -2.76 -2.34 35.66
C ASN A 39 -2.08 -1.59 34.50
N ARG A 40 -0.77 -1.77 34.30
CA ARG A 40 -0.05 -1.09 33.20
C ARG A 40 -0.62 -1.51 31.86
N GLN A 41 -0.88 -0.53 31.00
CA GLN A 41 -1.26 -0.81 29.62
C GLN A 41 -0.09 -1.43 28.86
N VAL A 42 -0.38 -2.48 28.12
CA VAL A 42 0.55 -3.20 27.25
C VAL A 42 -0.04 -3.21 25.86
N VAL A 43 0.71 -2.67 24.90
CA VAL A 43 0.41 -2.80 23.48
C VAL A 43 1.21 -3.99 22.97
N LYS A 44 0.49 -5.01 22.51
CA LYS A 44 1.06 -6.22 21.93
C LYS A 44 0.83 -6.20 20.42
N SER A 45 1.87 -6.49 19.64
CA SER A 45 1.74 -6.71 18.19
C SER A 45 1.58 -8.19 17.88
N ASP A 46 1.20 -8.52 16.63
CA ASP A 46 1.14 -9.89 16.13
C ASP A 46 2.48 -10.63 16.29
N ASN A 47 3.60 -9.91 16.24
CA ASN A 47 4.95 -10.46 16.27
C ASN A 47 5.61 -10.38 17.66
N THR A 48 4.82 -10.14 18.71
CA THR A 48 5.31 -10.10 20.09
C THR A 48 5.28 -11.49 20.74
N SER A 49 6.43 -11.93 21.24
CA SER A 49 6.56 -13.07 22.16
C SER A 49 6.45 -12.59 23.61
N VAL A 50 5.71 -13.33 24.44
CA VAL A 50 5.55 -13.07 25.87
C VAL A 50 6.15 -14.21 26.67
N LYS A 51 7.03 -13.92 27.63
CA LYS A 51 7.67 -14.93 28.48
C LYS A 51 7.56 -14.57 29.96
N ILE A 52 7.25 -15.57 30.78
CA ILE A 52 7.32 -15.51 32.24
C ILE A 52 8.29 -16.61 32.69
N PRO A 53 9.59 -16.28 32.87
CA PRO A 53 10.63 -17.25 33.19
C PRO A 53 10.37 -18.05 34.47
N GLU A 54 9.71 -17.46 35.46
CA GLU A 54 9.44 -18.11 36.75
C GLU A 54 8.45 -19.29 36.65
N LEU A 55 7.65 -19.33 35.58
CA LEU A 55 6.68 -20.40 35.32
C LEU A 55 7.02 -21.23 34.07
N ASP A 56 8.14 -20.98 33.41
CA ASP A 56 8.46 -21.52 32.08
C ASP A 56 7.28 -21.33 31.09
N PHE A 57 6.62 -20.18 31.18
CA PHE A 57 5.48 -19.84 30.34
C PHE A 57 5.93 -19.00 29.14
N GLU A 58 5.52 -19.40 27.94
CA GLU A 58 5.79 -18.68 26.71
C GLU A 58 4.52 -18.62 25.83
N ILE A 59 4.21 -17.43 25.34
CA ILE A 59 3.28 -17.20 24.24
C ILE A 59 4.14 -16.83 23.03
N PRO A 60 4.24 -17.72 22.02
CA PRO A 60 5.07 -17.45 20.86
C PRO A 60 4.49 -16.33 19.99
N ALA A 61 5.34 -15.69 19.19
CA ALA A 61 4.92 -14.73 18.18
C ALA A 61 3.91 -15.36 17.21
N GLN A 62 3.03 -14.55 16.60
CA GLN A 62 1.96 -14.94 15.67
C GLN A 62 0.86 -15.86 16.22
N SER A 63 0.97 -16.34 17.47
CA SER A 63 -0.09 -17.14 18.10
C SER A 63 -1.37 -16.35 18.39
N GLN A 64 -1.26 -15.03 18.50
CA GLN A 64 -2.33 -14.14 18.92
C GLN A 64 -2.18 -12.81 18.17
N LYS A 65 -3.32 -12.24 17.77
CA LYS A 65 -3.39 -10.91 17.14
C LYS A 65 -2.94 -9.80 18.09
N GLY A 66 -2.52 -8.69 17.50
CA GLY A 66 -2.10 -7.49 18.20
C GLY A 66 -3.28 -6.81 18.87
N GLU A 67 -3.07 -6.31 20.08
CA GLU A 67 -4.11 -5.74 20.92
C GLU A 67 -3.57 -4.77 21.96
N VAL A 68 -4.43 -3.93 22.52
CA VAL A 68 -4.15 -3.17 23.75
C VAL A 68 -4.76 -3.95 24.90
N THR A 69 -3.92 -4.35 25.85
CA THR A 69 -4.34 -5.08 27.05
C THR A 69 -3.61 -4.51 28.27
N THR A 70 -3.75 -5.15 29.42
CA THR A 70 -2.93 -4.87 30.60
C THR A 70 -2.06 -6.06 30.94
N VAL A 71 -1.06 -5.88 31.82
CA VAL A 71 -0.26 -7.00 32.34
C VAL A 71 -1.15 -8.07 32.96
N GLU A 72 -2.17 -7.68 33.71
CA GLU A 72 -3.20 -8.60 34.21
C GLU A 72 -4.01 -9.24 33.08
N GLY A 73 -4.40 -8.45 32.07
CA GLY A 73 -5.19 -8.92 30.94
C GLY A 73 -4.51 -10.04 30.16
N ILE A 74 -3.18 -10.00 30.01
CA ILE A 74 -2.39 -11.09 29.41
C ILE A 74 -2.56 -12.40 30.20
N ILE A 75 -2.46 -12.33 31.53
CA ILE A 75 -2.61 -13.50 32.41
C ILE A 75 -4.04 -14.01 32.39
N SER A 76 -5.03 -13.12 32.52
CA SER A 76 -6.44 -13.49 32.49
C SER A 76 -6.83 -14.16 31.18
N ARG A 77 -6.30 -13.69 30.05
CA ARG A 77 -6.53 -14.31 28.76
C ARG A 77 -5.85 -15.67 28.62
N ALA A 78 -4.61 -15.79 29.10
CA ALA A 78 -3.91 -17.08 29.12
C ALA A 78 -4.69 -18.12 29.95
N ILE A 79 -5.22 -17.71 31.11
CA ILE A 79 -6.09 -18.55 31.95
C ILE A 79 -7.36 -18.92 31.18
N ALA A 80 -8.07 -17.95 30.59
CA ALA A 80 -9.31 -18.21 29.86
C ALA A 80 -9.09 -19.19 28.69
N GLY A 81 -8.03 -18.98 27.89
CA GLY A 81 -7.68 -19.86 26.77
C GLY A 81 -7.29 -21.28 27.20
N LEU A 82 -6.64 -21.42 28.36
CA LEU A 82 -6.34 -22.75 28.92
C LEU A 82 -7.60 -23.43 29.48
N THR A 83 -8.52 -22.68 30.08
CA THR A 83 -9.73 -23.20 30.74
C THR A 83 -10.86 -23.53 29.75
N GLN A 84 -10.99 -22.82 28.63
CA GLN A 84 -12.12 -22.93 27.70
C GLN A 84 -12.43 -24.38 27.27
N ASP A 85 -11.40 -25.17 26.97
CA ASP A 85 -11.57 -26.56 26.51
C ASP A 85 -11.32 -27.62 27.61
N GLN A 86 -11.22 -27.22 28.89
CA GLN A 86 -10.87 -28.16 29.96
C GLN A 86 -11.92 -29.26 30.16
N GLU A 87 -13.21 -28.98 29.97
CA GLU A 87 -14.26 -30.00 30.10
C GLU A 87 -14.08 -31.12 29.07
N ALA A 88 -13.85 -30.76 27.79
CA ALA A 88 -13.56 -31.72 26.74
C ALA A 88 -12.24 -32.48 26.97
N ARG A 89 -11.20 -31.79 27.46
CA ARG A 89 -9.90 -32.43 27.77
C ARG A 89 -9.98 -33.43 28.92
N ARG A 90 -10.86 -33.21 29.91
CA ARG A 90 -11.06 -34.16 31.01
C ARG A 90 -11.66 -35.49 30.55
N GLU A 91 -12.49 -35.47 29.51
CA GLU A 91 -13.08 -36.69 28.93
C GLU A 91 -12.07 -37.46 28.06
N GLN A 92 -11.28 -36.76 27.24
CA GLN A 92 -10.37 -37.40 26.27
C GLN A 92 -8.99 -37.72 26.87
N HIS A 93 -8.44 -36.83 27.71
CA HIS A 93 -7.08 -36.89 28.23
C HIS A 93 -7.00 -36.40 29.70
N PRO A 94 -7.43 -37.22 30.67
CA PRO A 94 -7.56 -36.80 32.07
C PRO A 94 -6.22 -36.43 32.74
N GLU A 95 -5.11 -37.07 32.36
CA GLU A 95 -3.78 -36.74 32.91
C GLU A 95 -3.29 -35.35 32.46
N ALA A 96 -3.49 -35.00 31.19
CA ALA A 96 -3.13 -33.68 30.66
C ALA A 96 -4.00 -32.58 31.27
N ALA A 97 -5.29 -32.85 31.47
CA ALA A 97 -6.20 -31.91 32.11
C ALA A 97 -5.77 -31.54 33.54
N GLN A 98 -5.30 -32.50 34.35
CA GLN A 98 -4.78 -32.24 35.70
C GLN A 98 -3.52 -31.37 35.69
N GLN A 99 -2.62 -31.58 34.73
CA GLN A 99 -1.40 -30.76 34.58
C GLN A 99 -1.77 -29.31 34.22
N ILE A 100 -2.72 -29.12 33.30
CA ILE A 100 -3.22 -27.80 32.92
C ILE A 100 -3.91 -27.11 34.10
N ASP A 101 -4.75 -27.81 34.87
CA ASP A 101 -5.41 -27.23 36.06
C ASP A 101 -4.38 -26.79 37.12
N THR A 102 -3.33 -27.57 37.30
CA THR A 102 -2.21 -27.21 38.19
C THR A 102 -1.48 -25.97 37.68
N PHE A 103 -1.29 -25.85 36.36
CA PHE A 103 -0.64 -24.70 35.75
C PHE A 103 -1.50 -23.44 35.79
N VAL A 104 -2.80 -23.55 35.54
CA VAL A 104 -3.78 -22.46 35.67
C VAL A 104 -3.79 -21.93 37.10
N SER A 105 -3.71 -22.81 38.10
CA SER A 105 -3.59 -22.40 39.51
C SER A 105 -2.31 -21.57 39.76
N LYS A 106 -1.18 -21.93 39.14
CA LYS A 106 0.06 -21.13 39.22
C LYS A 106 -0.10 -19.76 38.57
N LEU A 107 -0.79 -19.66 37.43
CA LEU A 107 -1.08 -18.38 36.78
C LEU A 107 -2.02 -17.50 37.62
N GLN A 108 -2.99 -18.09 38.31
CA GLN A 108 -3.88 -17.35 39.21
C GLN A 108 -3.10 -16.72 40.39
N VAL A 109 -2.13 -17.43 40.97
CA VAL A 109 -1.27 -16.91 42.04
C VAL A 109 -0.48 -15.66 41.58
N LEU A 110 -0.11 -15.56 40.30
CA LEU A 110 0.57 -14.36 39.78
C LEU A 110 -0.30 -13.09 39.84
N ARG A 111 -1.63 -13.23 39.81
CA ARG A 111 -2.57 -12.09 39.95
C ARG A 111 -2.67 -11.60 41.38
N GLU A 112 -2.46 -12.48 42.36
CA GLU A 112 -2.49 -12.14 43.79
C GLU A 112 -1.19 -11.47 44.24
N LEU A 113 -0.14 -11.50 43.42
CA LEU A 113 1.12 -10.79 43.67
C LEU A 113 1.82 -11.23 44.97
N GLU A 114 1.66 -12.49 45.39
CA GLU A 114 2.32 -13.03 46.58
C GLU A 114 3.85 -13.01 46.48
N ARG A 115 4.38 -13.13 45.25
CA ARG A 115 5.81 -13.06 44.94
C ARG A 115 6.02 -12.19 43.69
N PRO A 116 7.11 -11.40 43.66
CA PRO A 116 7.46 -10.65 42.47
C PRO A 116 7.89 -11.60 41.36
N TRP A 117 7.55 -11.25 40.12
CA TRP A 117 7.85 -12.04 38.93
C TRP A 117 8.17 -11.13 37.74
N THR A 118 8.73 -11.70 36.69
CA THR A 118 9.23 -10.95 35.54
C THR A 118 8.39 -11.22 34.29
N LEU A 119 7.92 -10.16 33.65
CA LEU A 119 7.33 -10.22 32.32
C LEU A 119 8.38 -9.78 31.30
N LEU A 120 8.67 -10.67 30.34
CA LEU A 120 9.51 -10.36 29.19
C LEU A 120 8.63 -10.28 27.94
N LEU A 121 8.69 -9.16 27.24
CA LEU A 121 8.08 -9.00 25.91
C LEU A 121 9.19 -8.80 24.90
N GLU A 122 9.21 -9.59 23.84
CA GLU A 122 10.13 -9.44 22.72
C GLU A 122 9.33 -9.26 21.45
N ASP A 123 9.50 -8.12 20.78
CA ASP A 123 8.81 -7.81 19.53
C ASP A 123 9.81 -7.44 18.45
N ILE A 124 9.84 -8.25 17.40
CA ILE A 124 10.68 -8.03 16.23
C ILE A 124 10.18 -6.83 15.38
N SER A 125 8.91 -6.45 15.46
CA SER A 125 8.38 -5.30 14.70
C SER A 125 8.68 -3.95 15.35
N GLY A 126 9.06 -3.96 16.63
CA GLY A 126 9.35 -2.76 17.43
C GLY A 126 8.11 -1.94 17.84
N ASN A 127 6.91 -2.52 17.71
CA ASN A 127 5.65 -1.83 18.01
C ASN A 127 5.09 -2.15 19.40
N CYS A 128 5.67 -3.12 20.11
CA CYS A 128 5.29 -3.45 21.47
C CYS A 128 5.67 -2.33 22.45
N PHE A 129 4.75 -2.02 23.36
CA PHE A 129 4.90 -0.94 24.33
C PHE A 129 4.35 -1.34 25.70
N ILE A 130 5.02 -0.92 26.78
CA ILE A 130 4.54 -1.02 28.15
C ILE A 130 4.44 0.39 28.74
N GLU A 131 3.30 0.70 29.36
CA GLU A 131 3.07 1.97 30.03
C GLU A 131 4.01 2.18 31.23
N ASN A 132 4.58 3.39 31.29
CA ASN A 132 5.35 3.85 32.43
C ASN A 132 4.45 4.56 33.45
N SER A 133 4.15 3.88 34.56
CA SER A 133 3.34 4.41 35.66
C SER A 133 3.94 5.63 36.39
N GLU A 134 5.25 5.89 36.24
CA GLU A 134 5.96 6.99 36.88
C GLU A 134 6.38 8.10 35.90
N ALA A 135 5.83 8.10 34.68
CA ALA A 135 6.10 9.11 33.67
C ALA A 135 5.86 10.54 34.21
N PRO A 136 6.75 11.51 33.91
CA PRO A 136 7.89 11.47 32.99
C PRO A 136 9.21 10.95 33.61
N ARG A 137 9.22 10.47 34.86
CA ARG A 137 10.44 9.91 35.46
C ARG A 137 10.74 8.55 34.86
N ARG A 138 12.02 8.17 34.86
CA ARG A 138 12.44 6.82 34.45
C ARG A 138 11.88 5.80 35.43
N ASP A 139 11.24 4.77 34.90
CA ASP A 139 10.74 3.67 35.69
C ASP A 139 11.90 2.78 36.19
N PRO A 140 12.03 2.54 37.50
CA PRO A 140 13.05 1.61 38.02
C PRO A 140 12.73 0.12 37.80
N ARG A 141 11.48 -0.23 37.45
CA ARG A 141 11.00 -1.62 37.32
C ARG A 141 10.80 -2.06 35.87
N CYS A 142 10.96 -1.16 34.91
CA CYS A 142 10.75 -1.44 33.50
C CYS A 142 12.01 -1.04 32.71
N ASP A 143 12.67 -2.04 32.15
CA ASP A 143 13.84 -1.87 31.29
C ASP A 143 13.45 -2.13 29.83
N ARG A 144 13.87 -1.23 28.95
CA ARG A 144 13.71 -1.35 27.49
C ARG A 144 15.09 -1.52 26.86
N GLU A 145 15.24 -2.55 26.03
CA GLU A 145 16.43 -2.80 25.24
C GLU A 145 16.03 -2.88 23.75
N ASP A 146 16.65 -2.04 22.93
CA ASP A 146 16.48 -2.09 21.48
C ASP A 146 17.56 -3.03 20.90
N PHE A 147 17.18 -3.95 20.01
CA PHE A 147 18.10 -4.90 19.40
C PHE A 147 18.03 -4.85 17.87
N ARG A 148 19.16 -5.10 17.22
CA ARG A 148 19.23 -5.25 15.77
C ARG A 148 18.69 -6.62 15.39
N ARG A 149 17.67 -6.64 14.55
CA ARG A 149 17.04 -7.85 14.02
C ARG A 149 18.02 -8.71 13.24
N THR A 150 17.86 -10.02 13.34
CA THR A 150 18.56 -10.97 12.47
C THR A 150 17.97 -10.94 11.06
N ARG A 151 18.69 -11.54 10.09
CA ARG A 151 18.23 -11.68 8.71
C ARG A 151 16.90 -12.45 8.63
N GLU A 152 16.80 -13.55 9.38
CA GLU A 152 15.59 -14.37 9.47
C GLU A 152 14.39 -13.57 10.01
N GLN A 153 14.60 -12.77 11.06
CA GLN A 153 13.56 -11.92 11.64
C GLN A 153 13.12 -10.80 10.68
N ASN A 154 14.02 -10.29 9.84
CA ASN A 154 13.65 -9.34 8.80
C ASN A 154 12.77 -10.00 7.72
N HIS A 155 13.09 -11.22 7.30
CA HIS A 155 12.29 -11.97 6.34
C HIS A 155 10.89 -12.31 6.88
N GLU A 156 10.77 -12.67 8.15
CA GLU A 156 9.47 -12.87 8.82
C GLU A 156 8.59 -11.61 8.81
N LEU A 157 9.21 -10.43 8.80
CA LEU A 157 8.55 -9.13 8.71
C LEU A 157 8.35 -8.65 7.27
N GLY A 158 8.78 -9.42 6.27
CA GLY A 158 8.73 -9.03 4.86
C GLY A 158 9.76 -7.96 4.47
N ILE A 159 10.78 -7.74 5.29
CA ILE A 159 11.88 -6.81 5.04
C ILE A 159 13.01 -7.57 4.35
N PHE A 160 13.18 -7.37 3.04
CA PHE A 160 14.28 -7.94 2.27
C PHE A 160 15.35 -6.88 2.03
N MET A 161 16.61 -7.24 2.23
CA MET A 161 17.74 -6.35 1.91
C MET A 161 17.92 -6.30 0.38
N HIS A 162 18.29 -5.13 -0.16
CA HIS A 162 18.47 -4.92 -1.60
C HIS A 162 19.45 -5.93 -2.25
N ASP A 163 20.45 -6.40 -1.49
CA ASP A 163 21.42 -7.44 -1.90
C ASP A 163 20.80 -8.83 -2.13
N GLU A 164 19.62 -9.12 -1.59
CA GLU A 164 18.96 -10.44 -1.70
C GLU A 164 17.99 -10.52 -2.88
N VAL A 165 17.74 -9.39 -3.53
CA VAL A 165 16.93 -9.27 -4.75
C VAL A 165 17.83 -9.29 -6.00
N GLN A 166 19.16 -9.30 -5.81
CA GLN A 166 20.16 -9.34 -6.88
C GLN A 166 20.74 -10.75 -7.09
N ASP A 167 19.92 -11.66 -7.59
CA ASP A 167 20.42 -12.81 -8.38
C ASP A 167 19.92 -12.61 -9.82
N GLU A 168 20.62 -11.75 -10.57
CA GLU A 168 20.88 -11.86 -12.02
C GLU A 168 21.92 -10.77 -12.40
N PRO A 169 23.09 -11.11 -12.98
CA PRO A 169 24.15 -10.15 -13.28
C PRO A 169 23.86 -9.39 -14.58
N ILE A 170 23.28 -8.19 -14.48
CA ILE A 170 23.25 -7.25 -15.61
C ILE A 170 24.52 -6.40 -15.57
N THR A 171 25.48 -6.76 -16.40
CA THR A 171 26.62 -5.92 -16.79
C THR A 171 26.12 -4.64 -17.47
N SER A 172 26.16 -3.52 -16.74
CA SER A 172 26.28 -2.19 -17.35
C SER A 172 27.22 -1.30 -16.52
N PRO A 173 28.08 -0.49 -17.16
CA PRO A 173 29.27 0.06 -16.50
C PRO A 173 29.03 1.50 -16.02
N ALA A 174 28.58 1.65 -14.78
CA ALA A 174 28.70 2.85 -13.95
C ALA A 174 28.19 2.45 -12.56
N SER A 175 29.02 2.18 -11.56
CA SER A 175 29.77 3.23 -10.89
C SER A 175 30.81 2.57 -9.97
N LEU A 176 32.07 2.94 -10.17
CA LEU A 176 33.05 2.89 -9.10
C LEU A 176 32.64 3.97 -8.10
N ILE A 177 32.27 3.60 -6.88
CA ILE A 177 32.64 4.24 -5.59
C ILE A 177 31.91 3.46 -4.49
N SER A 178 32.69 2.68 -3.73
CA SER A 178 32.29 2.09 -2.45
C SER A 178 32.40 3.16 -1.35
N PRO A 179 31.57 3.15 -0.30
CA PRO A 179 31.94 3.81 0.95
C PRO A 179 32.48 2.76 1.93
N SER A 180 33.81 2.62 1.95
CA SER A 180 34.48 2.04 3.11
C SER A 180 34.72 3.15 4.14
N LEU A 181 34.26 2.89 5.36
CA LEU A 181 34.74 3.43 6.64
C LEU A 181 34.75 4.95 6.84
N ALA A 182 34.07 5.33 7.92
CA ALA A 182 34.32 6.53 8.67
C ALA A 182 35.82 6.71 9.00
N SER A 183 36.37 7.86 8.62
CA SER A 183 37.29 8.60 9.47
C SER A 183 37.39 10.05 9.00
N ASP A 184 37.02 10.93 9.93
CA ASP A 184 37.67 12.20 10.22
C ASP A 184 37.63 13.33 9.18
N SER A 185 37.09 14.46 9.64
CA SER A 185 37.40 15.83 9.24
C SER A 185 37.49 16.12 7.73
N LEU A 186 36.48 16.80 7.20
CA LEU A 186 36.59 18.12 6.55
C LEU A 186 35.22 18.54 6.00
N LEU A 187 34.77 19.72 6.44
CA LEU A 187 33.65 20.45 5.83
C LEU A 187 34.00 20.76 4.37
N THR A 188 33.15 20.32 3.43
CA THR A 188 33.02 20.97 2.12
C THR A 188 31.54 21.28 1.84
N PRO A 189 31.25 22.46 1.25
CA PRO A 189 29.89 22.94 1.07
C PRO A 189 29.27 22.25 -0.15
N ALA A 190 28.51 21.19 0.08
CA ALA A 190 27.60 20.69 -0.94
C ALA A 190 26.42 21.66 -1.05
N ASP A 191 26.13 22.10 -2.27
CA ASP A 191 25.02 23.00 -2.59
C ASP A 191 23.70 22.44 -2.01
N PRO A 192 22.93 23.20 -1.23
CA PRO A 192 21.73 22.72 -0.55
C PRO A 192 20.59 22.30 -1.51
N SER A 193 20.74 22.50 -2.81
CA SER A 193 19.74 22.14 -3.83
C SER A 193 19.79 20.68 -4.29
N GLU A 194 20.92 19.99 -4.17
CA GLU A 194 21.04 18.61 -4.68
C GLU A 194 20.54 17.56 -3.68
N GLY A 195 20.63 17.84 -2.37
CA GLY A 195 20.16 16.94 -1.32
C GLY A 195 18.64 16.98 -1.06
N GLN A 196 17.91 17.91 -1.69
CA GLN A 196 16.50 18.13 -1.40
C GLN A 196 15.57 17.32 -2.32
N LEU A 197 16.02 16.93 -3.52
CA LEU A 197 15.17 16.21 -4.48
C LEU A 197 15.02 14.72 -4.13
N ASP A 198 16.12 14.06 -3.75
CA ASP A 198 16.07 12.64 -3.34
C ASP A 198 15.33 12.41 -2.02
N MET A 199 15.28 13.41 -1.14
CA MET A 199 14.53 13.35 0.12
C MET A 199 13.00 13.51 -0.09
N LEU A 200 12.57 14.12 -1.20
CA LEU A 200 11.16 14.25 -1.60
C LEU A 200 10.63 12.96 -2.27
N ASN A 201 11.52 12.10 -2.77
CA ASN A 201 11.16 11.01 -3.68
C ASN A 201 10.71 9.70 -3.03
N ALA A 202 10.63 9.59 -1.71
CA ALA A 202 10.33 8.29 -1.07
C ALA A 202 9.02 8.20 -0.27
N THR A 203 8.55 9.26 0.41
CA THR A 203 7.45 9.04 1.38
C THR A 203 6.55 10.22 1.74
N GLU A 204 6.89 11.46 1.38
CA GLU A 204 6.08 12.62 1.79
C GLU A 204 5.01 12.95 0.74
N VAL A 205 3.74 12.94 1.17
CA VAL A 205 2.63 13.47 0.39
C VAL A 205 2.64 14.99 0.54
N MET A 206 2.88 15.70 -0.55
CA MET A 206 2.81 17.15 -0.58
C MET A 206 1.35 17.57 -0.68
N GLN A 207 0.86 18.35 0.29
CA GLN A 207 -0.50 18.88 0.26
C GLN A 207 -0.48 20.37 -0.07
N PHE A 208 -1.27 20.78 -1.06
CA PHE A 208 -1.46 22.19 -1.38
C PHE A 208 -2.94 22.50 -1.59
N ARG A 209 -3.32 23.76 -1.41
CA ARG A 209 -4.70 24.23 -1.60
C ARG A 209 -4.93 24.66 -3.03
N THR A 210 -6.02 24.20 -3.61
CA THR A 210 -6.52 24.63 -4.92
C THR A 210 -8.04 24.84 -4.86
N ASN A 211 -8.65 25.25 -5.97
CA ASN A 211 -10.11 25.31 -6.07
C ASN A 211 -10.63 23.99 -6.64
N CYS A 212 -11.77 23.54 -6.11
CA CYS A 212 -12.49 22.38 -6.63
C CYS A 212 -12.90 22.63 -8.09
N PRO A 213 -12.61 21.71 -9.03
CA PRO A 213 -12.96 21.90 -10.44
C PRO A 213 -14.47 21.93 -10.69
N ASP A 214 -15.27 21.41 -9.76
CA ASP A 214 -16.72 21.28 -9.90
C ASP A 214 -17.47 22.47 -9.26
N CYS A 215 -17.21 22.78 -7.98
CA CYS A 215 -17.92 23.84 -7.25
C CYS A 215 -17.09 25.11 -7.00
N ASN A 216 -15.82 25.13 -7.41
CA ASN A 216 -14.86 26.23 -7.19
C ASN A 216 -14.63 26.61 -5.72
N ALA A 217 -15.10 25.81 -4.75
CA ALA A 217 -14.78 25.96 -3.35
C ALA A 217 -13.31 25.60 -3.08
N PRO A 218 -12.64 26.20 -2.08
CA PRO A 218 -11.29 25.81 -1.70
C PRO A 218 -11.26 24.34 -1.29
N ALA A 219 -10.36 23.55 -1.89
CA ALA A 219 -10.15 22.13 -1.64
C ALA A 219 -8.66 21.84 -1.48
N ASP A 220 -8.34 20.83 -0.68
CA ASP A 220 -6.97 20.35 -0.52
C ASP A 220 -6.67 19.28 -1.59
N THR A 221 -5.54 19.42 -2.27
CA THR A 221 -5.01 18.45 -3.23
C THR A 221 -3.74 17.83 -2.67
N ASN A 222 -3.76 16.51 -2.54
CA ASN A 222 -2.62 15.70 -2.15
C ASN A 222 -1.86 15.27 -3.40
N MET A 223 -0.59 15.63 -3.47
CA MET A 223 0.34 15.29 -4.53
C MET A 223 1.37 14.30 -4.00
N LYS A 224 1.55 13.19 -4.73
CA LYS A 224 2.62 12.23 -4.47
C LYS A 224 3.34 11.92 -5.77
N ILE A 225 4.65 12.14 -5.77
CA ILE A 225 5.54 11.63 -6.81
C ILE A 225 5.83 10.17 -6.46
N THR A 226 5.59 9.26 -7.39
CA THR A 226 5.87 7.84 -7.19
C THR A 226 6.43 7.25 -8.47
N ASN A 227 7.41 6.35 -8.31
CA ASN A 227 7.91 5.57 -9.41
C ASN A 227 7.11 4.26 -9.48
N ILE A 228 6.50 3.97 -10.63
CA ILE A 228 5.79 2.72 -10.86
C ILE A 228 6.81 1.72 -11.41
N PRO A 229 7.03 0.55 -10.77
CA PRO A 229 7.95 -0.47 -11.28
C PRO A 229 7.63 -0.82 -12.75
N HIS A 230 8.67 -0.93 -13.58
CA HIS A 230 8.55 -1.15 -15.03
C HIS A 230 7.91 0.01 -15.82
N PHE A 231 7.63 1.13 -15.17
CA PHE A 231 7.20 2.38 -15.78
C PHE A 231 8.04 3.56 -15.24
N LYS A 232 7.75 4.78 -15.71
CA LYS A 232 8.42 6.01 -15.28
C LYS A 232 7.77 6.64 -14.06
N GLU A 233 8.43 7.68 -13.57
CA GLU A 233 7.91 8.54 -12.51
C GLU A 233 6.58 9.18 -12.90
N VAL A 234 5.60 9.06 -12.00
CA VAL A 234 4.28 9.69 -12.13
C VAL A 234 3.98 10.55 -10.90
N VAL A 235 3.19 11.59 -11.14
CA VAL A 235 2.66 12.48 -10.11
C VAL A 235 1.17 12.16 -9.96
N ILE A 236 0.81 11.62 -8.81
CA ILE A 236 -0.58 11.34 -8.44
C ILE A 236 -1.12 12.55 -7.67
N MET A 237 -2.20 13.14 -8.17
CA MET A 237 -2.89 14.28 -7.58
C MET A 237 -4.31 13.87 -7.18
N ALA A 238 -4.56 13.78 -5.88
CA ALA A 238 -5.87 13.43 -5.32
C ALA A 238 -6.51 14.66 -4.68
N THR A 239 -7.65 15.10 -5.20
CA THR A 239 -8.41 16.23 -4.63
C THR A 239 -9.70 15.71 -4.02
N ILE A 240 -9.96 16.08 -2.76
CA ILE A 240 -11.21 15.77 -2.06
C ILE A 240 -11.84 17.08 -1.63
N CYS A 241 -12.99 17.41 -2.20
CA CYS A 241 -13.74 18.60 -1.81
C CYS A 241 -14.71 18.27 -0.67
N GLU A 242 -14.52 18.89 0.50
CA GLU A 242 -15.43 18.72 1.65
C GLU A 242 -16.80 19.40 1.46
N TYR A 243 -16.90 20.37 0.54
CA TYR A 243 -18.14 21.11 0.29
C TYR A 243 -19.13 20.35 -0.58
N CYS A 244 -18.70 19.89 -1.77
CA CYS A 244 -19.59 19.18 -2.71
C CYS A 244 -19.37 17.66 -2.72
N GLY A 245 -18.36 17.15 -2.01
CA GLY A 245 -18.01 15.73 -2.02
C GLY A 245 -17.29 15.25 -3.27
N HIS A 246 -16.91 16.15 -4.20
CA HIS A 246 -16.17 15.81 -5.40
C HIS A 246 -14.82 15.18 -5.05
N ARG A 247 -14.51 14.04 -5.68
CA ARG A 247 -13.26 13.30 -5.53
C ARG A 247 -12.68 13.07 -6.92
N THR A 248 -11.42 13.44 -7.10
CA THR A 248 -10.68 13.17 -8.33
C THR A 248 -9.29 12.65 -8.00
N ASN A 249 -8.84 11.67 -8.79
CA ASN A 249 -7.50 11.13 -8.77
C ASN A 249 -6.93 11.30 -10.18
N GLU A 250 -6.14 12.35 -10.35
CA GLU A 250 -5.44 12.63 -11.61
C GLU A 250 -4.04 12.05 -11.53
N VAL A 251 -3.62 11.38 -12.59
CA VAL A 251 -2.24 10.90 -12.72
C VAL A 251 -1.60 11.62 -13.88
N LYS A 252 -0.48 12.30 -13.61
CA LYS A 252 0.34 12.99 -14.61
C LYS A 252 1.70 12.33 -14.68
N SER A 253 2.33 12.36 -15.85
CA SER A 253 3.72 11.93 -15.97
C SER A 253 4.64 12.95 -15.30
N GLY A 254 5.59 12.49 -14.48
CA GLY A 254 6.63 13.35 -13.90
C GLY A 254 7.71 13.72 -14.91
N GLY A 255 7.91 12.87 -15.93
CA GLY A 255 8.82 13.12 -17.05
C GLY A 255 8.21 13.96 -18.18
N GLY A 256 9.08 14.46 -19.06
CA GLY A 256 8.69 15.15 -20.29
C GLY A 256 8.05 14.22 -21.34
N ILE A 257 7.82 14.78 -22.53
CA ILE A 257 7.30 14.03 -23.69
C ILE A 257 8.40 13.09 -24.20
N GLU A 258 8.06 11.82 -24.43
CA GLU A 258 9.00 10.82 -24.96
C GLU A 258 9.44 11.13 -26.40
N GLU A 259 10.55 10.54 -26.82
CA GLU A 259 11.03 10.66 -28.21
C GLU A 259 10.04 10.05 -29.23
N LYS A 260 9.29 9.02 -28.82
CA LYS A 260 8.38 8.27 -29.69
C LYS A 260 6.98 8.17 -29.08
N GLY A 261 5.98 8.18 -29.96
CA GLY A 261 4.63 7.77 -29.61
C GLY A 261 4.56 6.27 -29.38
N VAL A 262 3.57 5.84 -28.59
CA VAL A 262 3.35 4.43 -28.28
C VAL A 262 1.89 4.06 -28.53
N ARG A 263 1.71 2.88 -29.11
CA ARG A 263 0.40 2.27 -29.35
C ARG A 263 0.37 0.89 -28.70
N PHE A 264 -0.57 0.69 -27.79
CA PHE A 264 -0.84 -0.60 -27.15
C PHE A 264 -2.10 -1.21 -27.77
N GLU A 265 -2.05 -2.49 -28.12
CA GLU A 265 -3.21 -3.28 -28.52
C GLU A 265 -3.36 -4.40 -27.48
N VAL A 266 -4.37 -4.27 -26.61
CA VAL A 266 -4.65 -5.17 -25.49
C VAL A 266 -5.85 -6.04 -25.85
N LYS A 267 -5.62 -7.33 -26.03
CA LYS A 267 -6.69 -8.30 -26.27
C LYS A 267 -7.24 -8.78 -24.93
N VAL A 268 -8.50 -8.47 -24.66
CA VAL A 268 -9.20 -8.89 -23.44
C VAL A 268 -10.10 -10.06 -23.81
N ALA A 269 -9.69 -11.28 -23.44
CA ALA A 269 -10.44 -12.50 -23.72
C ALA A 269 -10.85 -13.25 -22.45
N GLU A 270 -10.06 -13.12 -21.38
CA GLU A 270 -10.28 -13.81 -20.12
C GLU A 270 -10.50 -12.84 -18.96
N LYS A 271 -11.06 -13.34 -17.85
CA LYS A 271 -11.26 -12.54 -16.63
C LYS A 271 -9.95 -11.97 -16.06
N ALA A 272 -8.82 -12.65 -16.26
CA ALA A 272 -7.52 -12.16 -15.83
C ALA A 272 -7.06 -10.91 -16.61
N ASP A 273 -7.47 -10.77 -17.88
CA ASP A 273 -7.11 -9.61 -18.69
C ASP A 273 -7.79 -8.33 -18.19
N PHE A 274 -8.97 -8.45 -17.57
CA PHE A 274 -9.69 -7.32 -16.97
C PHE A 274 -8.95 -6.70 -15.78
N SER A 275 -8.13 -7.49 -15.08
CA SER A 275 -7.31 -7.03 -13.96
C SER A 275 -5.97 -6.40 -14.37
N ARG A 276 -5.65 -6.31 -15.67
CA ARG A 276 -4.42 -5.65 -16.14
C ARG A 276 -4.40 -4.19 -15.72
N ASP A 277 -3.32 -3.77 -15.07
CA ASP A 277 -3.10 -2.37 -14.74
C ASP A 277 -2.81 -1.55 -16.00
N ILE A 278 -3.52 -0.43 -16.14
CA ILE A 278 -3.45 0.51 -17.26
C ILE A 278 -3.29 1.92 -16.70
N LEU A 279 -2.21 2.59 -17.12
CA LEU A 279 -2.07 4.02 -17.01
C LEU A 279 -2.45 4.66 -18.34
N LYS A 280 -3.59 5.36 -18.37
CA LYS A 280 -3.99 6.18 -19.51
C LYS A 280 -3.55 7.62 -19.25
N SER A 281 -2.73 8.19 -20.14
CA SER A 281 -2.39 9.61 -20.09
C SER A 281 -3.51 10.51 -20.65
N GLU A 282 -3.39 11.82 -20.44
CA GLU A 282 -4.33 12.82 -20.98
C GLU A 282 -4.22 13.04 -22.50
N THR A 283 -3.15 12.55 -23.13
CA THR A 283 -2.94 12.60 -24.59
C THR A 283 -3.31 11.29 -25.28
N CYS A 284 -3.59 10.24 -24.49
CA CYS A 284 -3.85 8.90 -24.99
C CYS A 284 -5.29 8.69 -25.44
N THR A 285 -5.48 8.40 -26.72
CA THR A 285 -6.79 8.05 -27.30
C THR A 285 -7.04 6.56 -27.13
N MET A 286 -8.24 6.20 -26.71
CA MET A 286 -8.67 4.80 -26.57
C MET A 286 -9.67 4.44 -27.66
N LEU A 287 -9.44 3.31 -28.34
CA LEU A 287 -10.35 2.76 -29.34
C LEU A 287 -10.70 1.31 -29.01
N ILE A 288 -11.97 0.94 -29.19
CA ILE A 288 -12.44 -0.44 -29.12
C ILE A 288 -13.15 -0.75 -30.44
N PRO A 289 -12.43 -1.35 -31.42
CA PRO A 289 -12.95 -1.58 -32.77
C PRO A 289 -14.23 -2.43 -32.78
N GLU A 290 -14.34 -3.41 -31.88
CA GLU A 290 -15.50 -4.32 -31.84
C GLU A 290 -16.78 -3.64 -31.31
N LEU A 291 -16.65 -2.50 -30.64
CA LEU A 291 -17.76 -1.71 -30.14
C LEU A 291 -18.00 -0.41 -30.93
N ASP A 292 -17.17 -0.12 -31.94
CA ASP A 292 -17.10 1.16 -32.63
C ASP A 292 -17.01 2.35 -31.64
N LEU A 293 -16.25 2.16 -30.55
CA LEU A 293 -16.07 3.14 -29.50
C LEU A 293 -14.71 3.83 -29.65
N GLU A 294 -14.73 5.15 -29.70
CA GLU A 294 -13.55 6.01 -29.66
C GLU A 294 -13.68 7.00 -28.51
N VAL A 295 -12.65 7.06 -27.67
CA VAL A 295 -12.55 7.98 -26.54
C VAL A 295 -11.30 8.81 -26.73
N GLY A 296 -11.48 10.09 -27.05
CA GLY A 296 -10.38 11.01 -27.35
C GLY A 296 -9.41 11.19 -26.18
N GLY A 297 -8.18 11.63 -26.49
CA GLY A 297 -7.10 11.85 -25.51
C GLY A 297 -7.53 12.51 -24.21
N ARG A 298 -8.22 13.65 -24.34
CA ARG A 298 -8.67 14.48 -23.21
C ARG A 298 -9.89 13.92 -22.47
N ALA A 299 -10.60 12.96 -23.06
CA ALA A 299 -11.69 12.27 -22.40
C ALA A 299 -11.13 11.26 -21.39
N LEU A 300 -11.87 11.05 -20.29
CA LEU A 300 -11.45 10.29 -19.11
C LEU A 300 -10.20 10.82 -18.38
N GLY A 301 -9.45 11.80 -18.90
CA GLY A 301 -8.26 12.37 -18.22
C GLY A 301 -7.15 11.35 -17.95
N GLY A 302 -6.08 11.81 -17.30
CA GLY A 302 -4.96 10.98 -16.86
C GLY A 302 -5.34 10.13 -15.64
N ARG A 303 -5.30 8.80 -15.74
CA ARG A 303 -5.72 7.89 -14.67
C ARG A 303 -4.92 6.59 -14.65
N PHE A 304 -4.73 6.06 -13.45
CA PHE A 304 -4.24 4.70 -13.22
C PHE A 304 -5.43 3.82 -12.78
N THR A 305 -5.74 2.79 -13.57
CA THR A 305 -6.92 1.94 -13.40
C THR A 305 -6.63 0.56 -13.97
N THR A 306 -7.51 -0.42 -13.75
CA THR A 306 -7.48 -1.67 -14.51
C THR A 306 -8.22 -1.54 -15.85
N ALA A 307 -8.04 -2.50 -16.75
CA ALA A 307 -8.83 -2.62 -17.98
C ALA A 307 -10.35 -2.59 -17.71
N GLU A 308 -10.81 -3.29 -16.67
CA GLU A 308 -12.21 -3.24 -16.23
C GLU A 308 -12.62 -1.83 -15.78
N GLY A 309 -11.82 -1.19 -14.94
CA GLY A 309 -12.12 0.14 -14.42
C GLY A 309 -12.17 1.20 -15.52
N LEU A 310 -11.36 1.04 -16.58
CA LEU A 310 -11.39 1.91 -17.74
C LEU A 310 -12.71 1.80 -18.52
N LEU A 311 -13.20 0.57 -18.74
CA LEU A 311 -14.49 0.31 -19.39
C LEU A 311 -15.66 0.81 -18.56
N ARG A 312 -15.68 0.52 -17.25
CA ARG A 312 -16.72 1.00 -16.32
C ARG A 312 -16.78 2.51 -16.30
N ALA A 313 -15.63 3.18 -16.21
CA ALA A 313 -15.63 4.63 -16.19
C ALA A 313 -16.09 5.25 -17.52
N THR A 314 -15.86 4.56 -18.65
CA THR A 314 -16.41 4.96 -19.95
C THR A 314 -17.94 4.84 -19.92
N ALA A 315 -18.48 3.75 -19.40
CA ALA A 315 -19.91 3.56 -19.24
C ALA A 315 -20.54 4.63 -18.33
N ASP A 316 -19.90 4.93 -17.20
CA ASP A 316 -20.36 5.96 -16.26
C ASP A 316 -20.37 7.36 -16.88
N GLN A 317 -19.31 7.73 -17.62
CA GLN A 317 -19.26 9.02 -18.33
C GLN A 317 -20.34 9.11 -19.42
N LEU A 318 -20.58 8.03 -20.16
CA LEU A 318 -21.65 7.98 -21.16
C LEU A 318 -23.04 8.06 -20.53
N ALA A 319 -23.25 7.42 -19.39
CA ALA A 319 -24.52 7.47 -18.65
C ALA A 319 -24.80 8.87 -18.07
N GLN A 320 -23.75 9.60 -17.69
CA GLN A 320 -23.84 10.97 -17.15
C GLN A 320 -23.83 12.05 -18.24
N ALA A 321 -23.67 11.69 -19.51
CA ALA A 321 -23.53 12.65 -20.60
C ALA A 321 -24.79 13.54 -20.75
N PRO A 322 -24.64 14.87 -20.71
CA PRO A 322 -25.75 15.80 -20.92
C PRO A 322 -26.23 15.72 -22.37
N GLY A 323 -27.33 14.99 -22.57
CA GLY A 323 -27.88 14.62 -23.87
C GLY A 323 -28.81 13.41 -23.80
N VAL A 324 -28.69 12.61 -22.74
CA VAL A 324 -29.63 11.51 -22.40
C VAL A 324 -30.91 12.05 -21.74
N VAL A 325 -30.85 13.25 -21.17
CA VAL A 325 -31.97 13.95 -20.50
C VAL A 325 -32.11 15.35 -21.12
N GLY A 326 -32.69 15.41 -22.32
CA GLY A 326 -33.01 16.69 -22.96
C GLY A 326 -33.67 16.54 -24.33
N ASP A 327 -34.46 17.54 -24.70
CA ASP A 327 -35.36 17.57 -25.86
C ASP A 327 -34.61 17.84 -27.20
N ALA A 328 -33.28 17.90 -27.15
CA ALA A 328 -32.45 18.21 -28.31
C ALA A 328 -32.42 17.02 -29.28
N PRO A 329 -32.72 17.22 -30.58
CA PRO A 329 -32.74 16.14 -31.56
C PRO A 329 -31.30 15.74 -31.89
N GLY A 330 -30.74 14.76 -31.18
CA GLY A 330 -29.36 14.37 -31.41
C GLY A 330 -28.92 13.01 -30.85
N VAL A 331 -29.42 12.61 -29.68
CA VAL A 331 -29.01 11.32 -29.08
C VAL A 331 -30.20 10.38 -29.11
N ASN A 332 -30.08 9.28 -29.85
CA ASN A 332 -31.07 8.21 -29.83
C ASN A 332 -30.92 7.45 -28.50
N PRO A 333 -31.83 7.63 -27.52
CA PRO A 333 -31.67 7.04 -26.19
C PRO A 333 -31.66 5.50 -26.26
N ASP A 334 -32.38 4.92 -27.22
CA ASP A 334 -32.41 3.48 -27.45
C ASP A 334 -31.08 2.95 -28.00
N GLY A 335 -30.39 3.76 -28.83
CA GLY A 335 -29.07 3.44 -29.37
C GLY A 335 -27.99 3.45 -28.28
N LEU A 336 -28.04 4.44 -27.39
CA LEU A 336 -27.13 4.52 -26.24
C LEU A 336 -27.39 3.38 -25.26
N LYS A 337 -28.65 3.10 -24.95
CA LYS A 337 -29.02 1.97 -24.07
C LYS A 337 -28.52 0.65 -24.63
N GLY A 338 -28.74 0.40 -25.93
CA GLY A 338 -28.21 -0.79 -26.59
C GLY A 338 -26.69 -0.83 -26.67
N PHE A 339 -26.00 0.31 -26.64
CA PHE A 339 -24.54 0.36 -26.52
C PHE A 339 -24.07 0.01 -25.11
N LEU A 340 -24.70 0.58 -24.08
CA LEU A 340 -24.42 0.25 -22.68
C LEU A 340 -24.63 -1.25 -22.40
N GLU A 341 -25.70 -1.85 -22.93
CA GLU A 341 -25.94 -3.30 -22.84
C GLU A 341 -24.82 -4.12 -23.50
N ARG A 342 -24.26 -3.66 -24.63
CA ARG A 342 -23.10 -4.32 -25.27
C ARG A 342 -21.83 -4.17 -24.44
N LEU A 343 -21.64 -3.02 -23.78
CA LEU A 343 -20.51 -2.78 -22.90
C LEU A 343 -20.60 -3.63 -21.63
N ASP A 344 -21.80 -3.77 -21.06
CA ASP A 344 -22.07 -4.68 -19.93
C ASP A 344 -21.82 -6.15 -20.31
N ASP A 345 -22.24 -6.59 -21.50
CA ASP A 345 -21.93 -7.93 -22.01
C ASP A 345 -20.41 -8.19 -22.10
N VAL A 346 -19.62 -7.17 -22.42
CA VAL A 346 -18.16 -7.24 -22.44
C VAL A 346 -17.60 -7.32 -21.01
N LEU A 347 -18.09 -6.50 -20.08
CA LEU A 347 -17.71 -6.57 -18.66
C LEU A 347 -18.05 -7.93 -18.02
N GLU A 348 -19.10 -8.61 -18.48
CA GLU A 348 -19.45 -9.98 -18.07
C GLU A 348 -18.60 -11.07 -18.77
N CYS A 349 -17.62 -10.69 -19.59
CA CYS A 349 -16.71 -11.59 -20.31
C CYS A 349 -17.42 -12.47 -21.36
N LYS A 350 -18.58 -12.04 -21.88
CA LYS A 350 -19.31 -12.80 -22.92
C LYS A 350 -18.73 -12.62 -24.32
N ARG A 351 -17.95 -11.55 -24.54
CA ARG A 351 -17.34 -11.21 -25.83
C ARG A 351 -15.90 -10.75 -25.63
N PRO A 352 -14.95 -11.30 -26.39
CA PRO A 352 -13.59 -10.78 -26.39
C PRO A 352 -13.57 -9.43 -27.13
N ILE A 353 -12.76 -8.50 -26.64
CA ILE A 353 -12.56 -7.18 -27.27
C ILE A 353 -11.08 -6.83 -27.33
N THR A 354 -10.74 -5.86 -28.17
CA THR A 354 -9.39 -5.30 -28.25
C THR A 354 -9.42 -3.83 -27.83
N ILE A 355 -8.73 -3.51 -26.74
CA ILE A 355 -8.54 -2.12 -26.30
C ILE A 355 -7.27 -1.60 -26.95
N VAL A 356 -7.40 -0.60 -27.81
CA VAL A 356 -6.27 0.08 -28.46
C VAL A 356 -6.04 1.40 -27.76
N LEU A 357 -4.86 1.59 -27.18
CA LEU A 357 -4.44 2.85 -26.55
C LEU A 357 -3.34 3.47 -27.40
N ASP A 358 -3.60 4.64 -27.97
CA ASP A 358 -2.67 5.37 -28.82
C ASP A 358 -2.26 6.68 -28.14
N ASP A 359 -1.03 6.75 -27.68
CA ASP A 359 -0.48 7.89 -26.96
C ASP A 359 0.71 8.51 -27.70
N PRO A 360 0.49 9.64 -28.39
CA PRO A 360 1.56 10.37 -29.06
C PRO A 360 2.66 10.86 -28.11
N ALA A 361 2.34 11.11 -26.83
CA ALA A 361 3.32 11.61 -25.87
C ALA A 361 4.20 10.51 -25.24
N GLY A 362 3.87 9.23 -25.45
CA GLY A 362 4.60 8.10 -24.85
C GLY A 362 4.40 7.96 -23.34
N ASN A 363 3.33 8.53 -22.79
CA ASN A 363 3.10 8.70 -21.36
C ASN A 363 2.13 7.67 -20.76
N SER A 364 1.67 6.70 -21.54
CA SER A 364 0.76 5.64 -21.14
C SER A 364 1.48 4.31 -20.88
N TYR A 365 0.87 3.46 -20.07
CA TYR A 365 1.41 2.15 -19.69
C TYR A 365 0.31 1.09 -19.64
N VAL A 366 0.69 -0.13 -19.98
CA VAL A 366 -0.14 -1.33 -19.81
C VAL A 366 0.74 -2.43 -19.22
N GLN A 367 0.25 -3.07 -18.17
CA GLN A 367 0.92 -4.20 -17.53
C GLN A 367 0.92 -5.44 -18.43
N SER A 368 2.11 -6.04 -18.56
CA SER A 368 2.28 -7.39 -19.11
C SER A 368 1.89 -8.42 -18.03
N LEU A 369 1.07 -9.41 -18.39
CA LEU A 369 0.70 -10.50 -17.47
C LEU A 369 1.67 -11.69 -17.51
N ALA A 370 2.73 -11.61 -18.31
CA ALA A 370 3.73 -12.65 -18.37
C ALA A 370 4.58 -12.69 -17.09
N ASP A 371 4.78 -13.89 -16.53
CA ASP A 371 5.59 -14.08 -15.30
C ASP A 371 7.07 -13.69 -15.49
N ASP A 372 7.59 -13.77 -16.72
CA ASP A 372 8.95 -13.38 -17.08
C ASP A 372 8.92 -12.15 -18.02
N PRO A 373 9.59 -11.03 -17.68
CA PRO A 373 9.67 -9.84 -18.53
C PRO A 373 10.32 -10.05 -19.90
N LEU A 374 11.04 -11.17 -20.13
CA LEU A 374 11.55 -11.55 -21.45
C LEU A 374 10.56 -12.34 -22.30
N THR A 375 9.50 -12.89 -21.69
CA THR A 375 8.47 -13.61 -22.46
C THR A 375 7.46 -12.62 -23.03
N PRO A 376 7.24 -12.61 -24.37
CA PRO A 376 6.25 -11.75 -24.98
C PRO A 376 4.84 -12.18 -24.59
N ASP A 377 4.06 -11.24 -24.08
CA ASP A 377 2.64 -11.45 -23.75
C ASP A 377 1.82 -11.56 -25.05
N GLU A 378 1.19 -12.72 -25.26
CA GLU A 378 0.38 -12.96 -26.46
C GLU A 378 -0.87 -12.05 -26.54
N GLY A 379 -1.32 -11.51 -25.41
CA GLY A 379 -2.46 -10.60 -25.30
C GLY A 379 -2.11 -9.13 -25.40
N LEU A 380 -0.83 -8.76 -25.43
CA LEU A 380 -0.37 -7.36 -25.44
C LEU A 380 0.63 -7.12 -26.58
N LYS A 381 0.27 -6.22 -27.49
CA LYS A 381 1.17 -5.77 -28.56
C LYS A 381 1.50 -4.29 -28.40
N ILE A 382 2.80 -3.99 -28.33
CA ILE A 382 3.31 -2.63 -28.14
C ILE A 382 4.01 -2.20 -29.43
N THR A 383 3.57 -1.09 -30.02
CA THR A 383 4.18 -0.51 -31.22
C THR A 383 4.65 0.90 -30.89
N ARG A 384 5.94 1.18 -31.07
CA ARG A 384 6.49 2.53 -30.96
C ARG A 384 6.59 3.14 -32.35
N TYR A 385 6.17 4.39 -32.50
CA TYR A 385 6.15 5.08 -33.79
C TYR A 385 6.74 6.49 -33.67
N ASP A 386 7.29 6.98 -34.79
CA ASP A 386 7.73 8.37 -34.90
C ASP A 386 6.50 9.24 -35.16
N ARG A 387 6.33 10.28 -34.34
CA ARG A 387 5.16 11.16 -34.35
C ARG A 387 5.00 11.87 -35.68
N THR A 388 3.75 12.09 -36.08
CA THR A 388 3.45 12.91 -37.26
C THR A 388 3.67 14.40 -36.96
N TYR A 389 3.76 15.21 -38.01
CA TYR A 389 3.90 16.67 -37.87
C TYR A 389 2.74 17.28 -37.06
N GLU A 390 1.51 16.83 -37.30
CA GLU A 390 0.32 17.30 -36.58
C GLU A 390 0.36 16.93 -35.09
N GLN A 391 0.79 15.70 -34.77
CA GLN A 391 0.97 15.28 -33.38
C GLN A 391 2.04 16.12 -32.66
N ASN A 392 3.13 16.46 -33.34
CA ASN A 392 4.16 17.35 -32.78
C ASN A 392 3.64 18.78 -32.61
N GLU A 393 2.76 19.26 -33.48
CA GLU A 393 2.12 20.57 -33.36
C GLU A 393 1.19 20.61 -32.14
N GLU A 394 0.35 19.59 -31.96
CA GLU A 394 -0.56 19.47 -30.82
C GLU A 394 0.19 19.38 -29.47
N LEU A 395 1.36 18.74 -29.48
CA LEU A 395 2.24 18.65 -28.33
C LEU A 395 3.14 19.89 -28.13
N GLY A 396 3.08 20.86 -29.04
CA GLY A 396 3.87 22.11 -28.97
C GLY A 396 5.37 21.91 -29.21
N LEU A 397 5.76 20.84 -29.88
CA LEU A 397 7.16 20.47 -30.10
C LEU A 397 7.76 21.10 -31.36
N ASN A 398 6.93 21.42 -32.36
CA ASN A 398 7.40 22.03 -33.62
C ASN A 398 8.05 23.42 -33.39
N ASP A 399 7.56 24.17 -32.40
CA ASP A 399 8.07 25.50 -32.06
C ASP A 399 9.15 25.49 -30.97
N MET A 400 9.49 24.31 -30.43
CA MET A 400 10.43 24.17 -29.33
C MET A 400 11.87 24.24 -29.83
N LYS A 401 12.56 25.35 -29.57
CA LYS A 401 14.01 25.46 -29.80
C LYS A 401 14.75 24.76 -28.66
N VAL A 402 15.53 23.74 -28.96
CA VAL A 402 16.36 23.04 -27.96
C VAL A 402 17.85 23.37 -28.07
N GLU A 403 18.25 24.14 -29.09
CA GLU A 403 19.64 24.51 -29.38
C GLU A 403 19.78 25.99 -29.76
N GLY A 404 20.99 26.56 -29.64
CA GLY A 404 21.32 27.91 -30.12
C GLY A 404 20.97 29.06 -29.17
N TYR A 405 20.71 28.77 -27.89
CA TYR A 405 20.45 29.79 -26.87
C TYR A 405 21.64 30.73 -26.60
N GLU A 406 22.86 30.34 -26.97
CA GLU A 406 24.07 31.14 -26.79
C GLU A 406 24.24 32.27 -27.84
N GLU A 407 23.46 32.25 -28.92
CA GLU A 407 23.55 33.24 -30.01
C GLU A 407 22.44 34.31 -29.96
N SER A 408 21.71 34.43 -28.85
CA SER A 408 20.56 35.36 -28.67
C SER A 408 20.91 36.63 -27.91
#